data_AF-A0A3D0PD91-F1
#
_entry.id   AF-A0A3D0PD91-F1
#
_cell.length_a   1.000
_cell.length_b   1.000
_cell.length_c   1.000
_cell.angle_alpha   90.00
_cell.angle_beta   90.00
_cell.angle_gamma   90.00
#
_symmetry.space_group_name_H-M   'P 1'
#
loop_
_entity.id
_entity.type
_entity.pdbx_description
1 polymer ?
#
loop_
_entity_poly.entity_id
_entity_poly.type
_entity_poly.pdbx_seq_one_letter_code
_entity_poly.pdbx_strand_id
1 'polypeptide(L)'
;MSDSATAIPELTEYLQRLIDAGNYDAVKQLLNPEQPVDAAEAISNLPTLQQAIAFRLLPKDEAIEVYEYLEPAVQQSLLERMRSSEVLELVEEMSPDDRVRLFDELPAKVVRNLLQQLSPDERRVTAELLGYESETAGRLMTT
;
A
#
# COMPACT_ATOMS: atom_id res chain seq x y z
N MET A 1 13.34 28.97 -11.77
CA MET A 1 14.55 28.18 -12.03
C MET A 1 14.40 26.96 -11.16
N SER A 2 13.79 25.92 -11.73
CA SER A 2 13.29 24.75 -11.02
C SER A 2 14.38 23.70 -10.92
N ASP A 3 15.07 23.65 -9.79
CA ASP A 3 15.77 22.44 -9.34
C ASP A 3 14.80 21.70 -8.43
N SER A 4 14.13 20.70 -8.98
CA SER A 4 13.29 19.77 -8.21
C SER A 4 13.46 18.36 -8.74
N ALA A 5 14.72 17.96 -8.93
CA ALA A 5 15.10 16.57 -8.94
C ALA A 5 15.49 16.23 -7.50
N THR A 6 14.53 15.81 -6.68
CA THR A 6 14.84 15.14 -5.41
C THR A 6 15.76 13.97 -5.76
N ALA A 7 16.96 13.90 -5.18
CA ALA A 7 17.87 12.81 -5.52
C ALA A 7 17.22 11.47 -5.10
N ILE A 8 17.34 10.43 -5.93
CA ILE A 8 16.66 9.15 -5.69
C ILE A 8 16.94 8.55 -4.29
N PRO A 9 18.17 8.63 -3.72
CA PRO A 9 18.41 8.21 -2.33
C PRO A 9 17.57 8.99 -1.30
N GLU A 10 17.35 10.29 -1.52
CA GLU A 10 16.52 11.13 -0.65
C GLU A 10 15.04 10.77 -0.78
N LEU A 11 14.61 10.37 -1.99
CA LEU A 11 13.26 9.88 -2.26
C LEU A 11 12.98 8.55 -1.54
N THR A 12 13.89 7.57 -1.61
CA THR A 12 13.75 6.29 -0.90
C THR A 12 13.69 6.50 0.61
N GLU A 13 14.60 7.28 1.19
CA GLU A 13 14.60 7.54 2.63
C GLU A 13 13.32 8.23 3.08
N TYR A 14 12.83 9.19 2.29
CA TYR A 14 11.61 9.90 2.62
C TYR A 14 10.40 8.98 2.54
N LEU A 15 10.32 8.14 1.50
CA LEU A 15 9.25 7.18 1.32
C LEU A 15 9.23 6.11 2.44
N GLN A 16 10.39 5.60 2.84
CA GLN A 16 10.52 4.70 3.99
C GLN A 16 10.00 5.34 5.28
N ARG A 17 10.39 6.59 5.58
CA ARG A 17 9.90 7.32 6.77
C ARG A 17 8.38 7.49 6.77
N LEU A 18 7.78 7.77 5.61
CA LEU A 18 6.33 7.92 5.50
C LEU A 18 5.59 6.60 5.73
N ILE A 19 6.13 5.48 5.22
CA ILE A 19 5.58 4.15 5.45
C ILE A 19 5.67 3.77 6.93
N ASP A 20 6.83 4.00 7.56
CA ASP A 20 7.04 3.72 8.98
C ASP A 20 6.16 4.60 9.89
N ALA A 21 5.86 5.82 9.45
CA ALA A 21 4.96 6.74 10.16
C ALA A 21 3.46 6.49 9.87
N GLY A 22 3.12 5.52 9.02
CA GLY A 22 1.73 5.23 8.63
C GLY A 22 1.06 6.34 7.82
N ASN A 23 1.83 7.22 7.17
CA ASN A 23 1.32 8.35 6.41
C ASN A 23 1.16 7.98 4.92
N TYR A 24 0.18 7.14 4.64
CA TYR A 24 -0.03 6.56 3.31
C TYR A 24 -0.54 7.56 2.27
N ASP A 25 -1.25 8.61 2.68
CA ASP A 25 -1.67 9.71 1.81
C ASP A 25 -0.46 10.42 1.20
N ALA A 26 0.55 10.68 2.04
CA ALA A 26 1.79 11.29 1.59
C ALA A 26 2.59 10.33 0.70
N VAL A 27 2.58 9.01 0.98
CA VAL A 27 3.22 8.02 0.11
C VAL A 27 2.60 8.04 -1.29
N LYS A 28 1.27 8.09 -1.40
CA LYS A 28 0.58 8.17 -2.69
C LYS A 28 0.90 9.46 -3.44
N GLN A 29 0.85 10.60 -2.74
CA GLN A 29 1.20 11.89 -3.34
C GLN A 29 2.66 11.95 -3.79
N LEU A 30 3.55 11.22 -3.11
CA LEU A 30 4.96 11.15 -3.45
C LEU A 30 5.20 10.22 -4.65
N LEU A 31 4.46 9.11 -4.73
CA LEU A 31 4.51 8.15 -5.83
C LEU A 31 3.72 8.60 -7.09
N ASN A 32 3.35 9.88 -7.16
CA ASN A 32 2.50 10.47 -8.21
C ASN A 32 3.00 10.19 -9.65
N PRO A 33 2.10 10.20 -10.65
CA PRO A 33 2.27 9.65 -11.99
C PRO A 33 3.25 10.35 -12.93
N GLU A 34 3.92 11.45 -12.52
CA GLU A 34 4.80 12.15 -13.45
C GLU A 34 6.14 11.44 -13.69
N GLN A 35 6.55 10.53 -12.79
CA GLN A 35 7.88 9.89 -12.83
C GLN A 35 7.85 8.41 -12.40
N PRO A 36 7.28 7.50 -13.23
CA PRO A 36 7.19 6.07 -12.90
C PRO A 36 8.56 5.38 -12.75
N VAL A 37 9.60 5.88 -13.43
CA VAL A 37 10.97 5.38 -13.32
C VAL A 37 11.56 5.65 -11.93
N ASP A 38 11.44 6.89 -11.45
CA ASP A 38 11.97 7.30 -10.15
C ASP A 38 11.22 6.61 -9.01
N ALA A 39 9.90 6.43 -9.17
CA ALA A 39 9.08 5.63 -8.26
C ALA A 39 9.54 4.17 -8.21
N ALA A 40 9.80 3.54 -9.36
CA ALA A 40 10.29 2.16 -9.43
C ALA A 40 11.66 2.00 -8.77
N GLU A 41 12.58 2.93 -8.99
CA GLU A 41 13.91 2.91 -8.37
C GLU A 41 13.80 3.13 -6.85
N ALA A 42 12.98 4.09 -6.42
CA ALA A 42 12.75 4.36 -5.01
C ALA A 42 12.15 3.15 -4.28
N ILE A 43 11.14 2.50 -4.89
CA ILE A 43 10.52 1.27 -4.38
C ILE A 43 11.57 0.16 -4.33
N SER A 44 12.36 -0.06 -5.38
CA SER A 44 13.34 -1.16 -5.43
C SER A 44 14.37 -1.09 -4.29
N ASN A 45 14.67 0.12 -3.80
CA ASN A 45 15.61 0.35 -2.71
C ASN A 45 14.99 0.19 -1.30
N LEU A 46 13.67 0.02 -1.18
CA LEU A 46 13.03 -0.23 0.11
C LEU A 46 13.28 -1.65 0.62
N PRO A 47 13.16 -1.88 1.94
CA PRO A 47 12.96 -3.20 2.51
C PRO A 47 11.80 -3.94 1.83
N THR A 48 11.96 -5.24 1.61
CA THR A 48 11.07 -6.04 0.75
C THR A 48 9.60 -6.02 1.16
N LEU A 49 9.30 -5.82 2.45
CA LEU A 49 7.93 -5.67 2.94
C LEU A 49 7.34 -4.31 2.57
N GLN A 50 8.13 -3.24 2.73
CA GLN A 50 7.73 -1.88 2.38
C GLN A 50 7.56 -1.70 0.86
N GLN A 51 8.32 -2.43 0.05
CA GLN A 51 8.10 -2.53 -1.40
C GLN A 51 6.66 -2.92 -1.73
N ALA A 52 6.15 -3.96 -1.08
CA ALA A 52 4.81 -4.47 -1.32
C ALA A 52 3.71 -3.50 -0.87
N ILE A 53 3.95 -2.72 0.18
CA ILE A 53 3.03 -1.67 0.66
C ILE A 53 3.01 -0.51 -0.33
N ALA A 54 4.19 0.04 -0.66
CA ALA A 54 4.33 1.13 -1.61
C ALA A 54 3.67 0.78 -2.95
N PHE A 55 3.92 -0.43 -3.45
CA PHE A 55 3.33 -0.93 -4.69
C PHE A 55 1.80 -1.08 -4.62
N ARG A 56 1.23 -1.46 -3.46
CA ARG A 56 -0.24 -1.56 -3.27
C ARG A 56 -0.94 -0.21 -3.18
N LEU A 57 -0.22 0.84 -2.80
CA LEU A 57 -0.75 2.20 -2.71
C LEU A 57 -0.84 2.89 -4.06
N LEU A 58 -0.10 2.39 -5.06
CA LEU A 58 -0.16 2.91 -6.43
C LEU A 58 -1.57 2.72 -7.04
N PRO A 59 -2.10 3.74 -7.73
CA PRO A 59 -3.22 3.60 -8.64
C PRO A 59 -2.96 2.50 -9.66
N LYS A 60 -4.02 1.80 -10.11
CA LYS A 60 -3.87 0.62 -10.97
C LYS A 60 -3.08 0.89 -12.25
N ASP A 61 -3.33 2.03 -12.89
CA ASP A 61 -2.69 2.35 -14.17
C ASP A 61 -1.21 2.67 -13.97
N GLU A 62 -0.88 3.39 -12.89
CA GLU A 62 0.50 3.70 -12.47
C GLU A 62 1.25 2.46 -11.99
N ALA A 63 0.59 1.56 -11.27
CA ALA A 63 1.19 0.32 -10.81
C ALA A 63 1.69 -0.54 -11.97
N ILE A 64 1.01 -0.49 -13.13
CA ILE A 64 1.45 -1.20 -14.34
C ILE A 64 2.73 -0.55 -14.87
N GLU A 65 2.74 0.78 -15.02
CA GLU A 65 3.91 1.52 -15.53
C GLU A 65 5.12 1.37 -14.61
N VAL A 66 4.95 1.59 -13.31
CA VAL A 66 6.01 1.40 -12.31
C VAL A 66 6.52 -0.03 -12.31
N TYR A 67 5.62 -1.02 -12.39
CA TYR A 67 6.02 -2.43 -12.41
C TYR A 67 6.95 -2.76 -13.58
N GLU A 68 6.70 -2.20 -14.77
CA GLU A 68 7.55 -2.41 -15.95
C GLU A 68 8.99 -1.89 -15.76
N TYR A 69 9.18 -0.87 -14.92
CA TYR A 69 10.49 -0.31 -14.60
C TYR A 69 11.20 -0.95 -13.41
N LEU A 70 10.51 -1.81 -12.64
CA LEU A 70 11.14 -2.53 -11.52
C LEU A 70 12.15 -3.57 -12.00
N GLU A 71 13.19 -3.80 -11.19
CA GLU A 71 14.13 -4.89 -11.45
C GLU A 71 13.41 -6.26 -11.43
N PRO A 72 13.82 -7.24 -12.26
CA PRO A 72 13.16 -8.54 -12.33
C PRO A 72 13.07 -9.28 -10.99
N ALA A 73 14.07 -9.11 -10.12
CA ALA A 73 14.07 -9.70 -8.78
C ALA A 73 12.98 -9.08 -7.88
N VAL A 74 12.78 -7.76 -7.96
CA VAL A 74 11.75 -7.03 -7.22
C VAL A 74 10.36 -7.38 -7.75
N GLN A 75 10.19 -7.43 -9.07
CA GLN A 75 8.95 -7.89 -9.72
C GLN A 75 8.54 -9.29 -9.22
N GLN A 76 9.47 -10.25 -9.23
CA GLN A 76 9.21 -11.60 -8.74
C GLN A 76 8.85 -11.60 -7.25
N SER A 77 9.61 -10.88 -6.43
CA SER A 77 9.35 -10.78 -4.99
C SER A 77 7.97 -10.19 -4.69
N LEU A 78 7.57 -9.15 -5.43
CA LEU A 78 6.23 -8.55 -5.32
C LEU A 78 5.14 -9.55 -5.67
N LEU A 79 5.28 -10.30 -6.78
CA LEU A 79 4.29 -11.31 -7.15
C LEU A 79 4.17 -12.43 -6.11
N GLU A 80 5.29 -12.87 -5.54
CA GLU A 80 5.31 -13.87 -4.45
C GLU A 80 4.65 -13.32 -3.19
N ARG A 81 4.98 -12.08 -2.80
CA ARG A 81 4.47 -11.42 -1.60
C ARG A 81 3.00 -11.06 -1.67
N MET A 82 2.55 -10.62 -2.85
CA MET A 82 1.13 -10.38 -3.12
C MET A 82 0.31 -11.67 -3.07
N ARG A 83 0.95 -12.84 -3.24
CA ARG A 83 0.34 -14.17 -3.08
C ARG A 83 0.51 -14.76 -1.68
N SER A 84 1.48 -14.28 -0.90
CA SER A 84 1.81 -14.76 0.44
C SER A 84 1.05 -14.02 1.55
N SER A 85 1.02 -14.59 2.76
CA SER A 85 0.44 -13.98 3.97
C SER A 85 1.27 -12.84 4.56
N GLU A 86 2.49 -12.55 4.09
CA GLU A 86 3.37 -11.57 4.77
C GLU A 86 2.78 -10.17 4.85
N VAL A 87 2.09 -9.72 3.80
CA VAL A 87 1.43 -8.40 3.85
C VAL A 87 0.20 -8.44 4.74
N LEU A 88 -0.44 -9.60 4.85
CA LEU A 88 -1.55 -9.78 5.78
C LEU A 88 -1.05 -9.69 7.23
N GLU A 89 0.03 -10.38 7.56
CA GLU A 89 0.66 -10.36 8.89
C GLU A 89 1.02 -8.93 9.31
N LEU A 90 1.61 -8.13 8.41
CA LEU A 90 1.88 -6.73 8.72
C LEU A 90 0.60 -5.93 8.99
N VAL A 91 -0.41 -6.09 8.13
CA VAL A 91 -1.70 -5.39 8.32
C VAL A 91 -2.37 -5.84 9.62
N GLU A 92 -2.15 -7.07 10.08
CA GLU A 92 -2.59 -7.54 11.40
C GLU A 92 -1.78 -6.92 12.55
N GLU A 93 -0.49 -6.69 12.36
CA GLU A 93 0.38 -6.01 13.34
C GLU A 93 0.14 -4.50 13.44
N MET A 94 -0.53 -3.90 12.45
CA MET A 94 -0.91 -2.48 12.48
C MET A 94 -1.89 -2.18 13.62
N SER A 95 -1.79 -0.96 14.15
CA SER A 95 -2.85 -0.47 15.02
C SER A 95 -4.18 -0.42 14.25
N PRO A 96 -5.32 -0.67 14.92
CA PRO A 96 -6.61 -0.64 14.25
C PRO A 96 -6.87 0.68 13.49
N ASP A 97 -6.46 1.82 14.05
CA ASP A 97 -6.63 3.14 13.44
C ASP A 97 -5.75 3.36 12.20
N ASP A 98 -4.51 2.85 12.21
CA ASP A 98 -3.61 2.93 11.05
C ASP A 98 -4.10 2.03 9.91
N ARG A 99 -4.60 0.83 10.25
CA ARG A 99 -5.16 -0.10 9.28
C ARG A 99 -6.42 0.44 8.61
N VAL A 100 -7.30 1.10 9.37
CA VAL A 100 -8.50 1.76 8.83
C VAL A 100 -8.11 2.85 7.85
N ARG A 101 -7.15 3.71 8.21
CA ARG A 101 -6.58 4.72 7.31
C ARG A 101 -5.99 4.10 6.04
N LEU A 102 -5.20 3.04 6.18
CA LEU A 102 -4.69 2.30 5.01
C LEU A 102 -5.84 1.80 4.13
N PHE A 103 -6.93 1.31 4.72
CA PHE A 103 -8.05 0.75 3.96
C PHE A 103 -8.87 1.84 3.26
N ASP A 104 -9.05 3.01 3.85
CA ASP A 104 -9.69 4.16 3.18
C ASP A 104 -8.93 4.60 1.92
N GLU A 105 -7.61 4.43 1.96
CA GLU A 105 -6.73 4.76 0.85
C GLU A 105 -6.67 3.64 -0.22
N LEU A 106 -7.03 2.40 0.08
CA LEU A 106 -6.93 1.32 -0.90
C LEU A 106 -8.19 1.21 -1.78
N PRO A 107 -8.06 0.77 -3.05
CA PRO A 107 -9.22 0.48 -3.88
C PRO A 107 -10.15 -0.53 -3.19
N ALA A 108 -11.47 -0.30 -3.24
CA ALA A 108 -12.46 -1.11 -2.50
C ALA A 108 -12.36 -2.63 -2.74
N LYS A 109 -11.84 -3.05 -3.90
CA LYS A 109 -11.58 -4.47 -4.21
C LYS A 109 -10.40 -5.04 -3.41
N VAL A 110 -9.34 -4.25 -3.23
CA VAL A 110 -8.16 -4.60 -2.44
C VAL A 110 -8.52 -4.67 -0.96
N VAL A 111 -9.24 -3.65 -0.46
CA VAL A 111 -9.77 -3.62 0.92
C VAL A 111 -10.57 -4.87 1.23
N ARG A 112 -11.55 -5.22 0.37
CA ARG A 112 -12.36 -6.43 0.55
C ARG A 112 -11.52 -7.70 0.60
N ASN A 113 -10.51 -7.81 -0.25
CA ASN A 113 -9.63 -8.97 -0.30
C ASN A 113 -8.76 -9.08 0.97
N LEU A 114 -8.18 -7.97 1.44
CA LEU A 114 -7.37 -7.94 2.67
C LEU A 114 -8.23 -8.19 3.92
N LEU A 115 -9.37 -7.50 4.05
CA LEU A 115 -10.32 -7.67 5.15
C LEU A 115 -10.81 -9.13 5.27
N GLN A 116 -11.05 -9.81 4.15
CA GLN A 116 -11.44 -11.24 4.13
C GLN A 116 -10.32 -12.20 4.53
N GLN A 117 -9.07 -11.75 4.48
CA GLN A 117 -7.94 -12.56 4.87
C GLN A 117 -7.56 -12.35 6.34
N LEU A 118 -7.88 -11.19 6.93
CA LEU A 118 -7.58 -10.90 8.34
C LEU A 118 -8.16 -11.97 9.26
N SER A 119 -7.45 -12.22 10.36
CA SER A 119 -7.92 -13.04 11.46
C SER A 119 -9.28 -12.55 11.97
N PRO A 120 -10.12 -13.44 12.53
CA PRO A 120 -11.49 -13.08 12.92
C PRO A 120 -11.58 -11.87 13.85
N ASP A 121 -10.64 -11.76 14.80
CA ASP A 121 -10.60 -10.67 15.78
C ASP A 121 -10.20 -9.35 15.13
N GLU A 122 -9.10 -9.33 14.36
CA GLU A 122 -8.63 -8.13 13.65
C GLU A 122 -9.65 -7.64 12.62
N ARG A 123 -10.27 -8.58 11.89
CA ARG A 123 -11.35 -8.28 10.95
C ARG A 123 -12.53 -7.60 11.62
N ARG A 124 -12.97 -8.10 12.78
CA ARG A 124 -14.10 -7.55 13.52
C ARG A 124 -13.82 -6.11 13.95
N VAL A 125 -12.67 -5.89 14.60
CA VAL A 125 -12.27 -4.55 15.07
C VAL A 125 -12.15 -3.57 13.90
N THR A 126 -11.54 -4.00 12.80
CA THR A 126 -11.36 -3.16 11.60
C THR A 126 -12.68 -2.85 10.91
N ALA A 127 -13.57 -3.84 10.82
CA ALA A 127 -14.90 -3.66 10.25
C ALA A 127 -15.74 -2.67 11.07
N GLU A 128 -15.73 -2.78 12.41
CA GLU A 128 -16.40 -1.83 13.30
C GLU A 128 -15.90 -0.40 13.09
N LEU A 129 -14.58 -0.20 12.98
CA LEU A 129 -13.99 1.13 12.77
C LEU A 129 -14.24 1.71 11.38
N LEU A 130 -14.32 0.87 10.34
CA LEU A 130 -14.73 1.28 8.99
C LEU A 130 -16.24 1.55 8.86
N GLY A 131 -17.01 1.35 9.94
CA GLY A 131 -18.46 1.49 9.92
C GLY A 131 -19.18 0.34 9.22
N TYR A 132 -18.51 -0.79 8.99
CA TYR A 132 -19.16 -2.03 8.58
C TYR A 132 -19.85 -2.65 9.81
N GLU A 133 -21.18 -2.56 9.89
CA GLU A 133 -21.93 -3.17 10.98
C GLU A 133 -21.62 -4.67 11.07
N SER A 134 -21.29 -5.11 12.28
CA SER A 134 -21.21 -6.51 12.67
C SER A 134 -22.48 -7.21 12.20
N GLU A 135 -22.32 -8.14 11.23
CA GLU A 135 -23.36 -8.95 10.56
C GLU A 135 -23.86 -8.55 9.15
N THR A 136 -23.22 -7.63 8.42
CA THR A 136 -23.57 -7.45 6.98
C THR A 136 -22.43 -7.75 6.00
N ALA A 137 -22.22 -9.05 5.77
CA ALA A 137 -21.86 -9.56 4.45
C ALA A 137 -23.02 -9.30 3.47
N GLY A 138 -23.35 -8.03 3.20
CA GLY A 138 -24.58 -7.71 2.48
C GLY A 138 -25.02 -6.26 2.57
N ARG A 139 -24.15 -5.30 2.28
CA ARG A 139 -24.54 -4.15 1.44
C ARG A 139 -23.31 -3.33 1.03
N LEU A 140 -22.90 -3.56 -0.21
CA LEU A 140 -22.49 -2.47 -1.08
C LEU A 140 -23.65 -1.48 -1.18
N MET A 141 -23.50 -0.25 -0.69
CA MET A 141 -24.36 0.91 -1.01
C MET A 141 -23.59 2.17 -0.55
N THR A 142 -22.81 2.80 -1.43
CA THR A 142 -23.17 3.97 -2.24
C THR A 142 -23.44 5.23 -1.43
N THR A 143 -22.52 6.19 -1.51
CA THR A 143 -22.73 7.58 -1.99
C THR A 143 -21.42 8.08 -2.55
#